data_AF-A0A944E4J1-F1
#
_entry.id   AF-A0A944E4J1-F1
#
_cell.length_a   1.000
_cell.length_b   1.000
_cell.length_c   1.000
_cell.angle_alpha   90.00
_cell.angle_beta   90.00
_cell.angle_gamma   90.00
#
_symmetry.space_group_name_H-M   'P 1'
#
loop_
_entity.id
_entity.type
_entity.pdbx_description
1 polymer ?
#
loop_
_entity_poly.entity_id
_entity_poly.type
_entity_poly.pdbx_seq_one_letter_code
_entity_poly.pdbx_strand_id
1 'polypeptide(L)'
;MSYADLRELQSALNTASDIAFSLDAAPAPHEADQLVDALRRALSAANALGASTAATGCSEHPRGAVDPLYGDKDDPLPPGWGRCLLCNDRRRRASAQRRGWR
;
A
#
# COMPACT_ATOMS: atom_id res chain seq x y z
N MET A 1 -0.58 9.59 8.38
CA MET A 1 -1.77 8.86 8.86
C MET A 1 -2.96 9.78 8.73
N SER A 2 -3.94 9.45 7.89
CA SER A 2 -5.16 10.25 7.78
C SER A 2 -6.11 9.87 8.91
N TYR A 3 -6.58 10.86 9.67
CA TYR A 3 -7.59 10.65 10.70
C TYR A 3 -8.91 10.12 10.12
N ALA A 4 -9.18 10.41 8.84
CA ALA A 4 -10.32 9.87 8.12
C ALA A 4 -10.23 8.35 7.91
N ASP A 5 -9.06 7.82 7.53
CA ASP A 5 -8.87 6.37 7.31
C ASP A 5 -9.04 5.58 8.62
N LEU A 6 -8.60 6.16 9.73
CA LEU A 6 -8.77 5.54 11.05
C LEU A 6 -10.25 5.52 11.47
N ARG A 7 -10.98 6.63 11.25
CA ARG A 7 -12.42 6.71 11.51
C ARG A 7 -13.20 5.72 10.65
N GLU A 8 -12.85 5.60 9.37
CA GLU A 8 -13.48 4.67 8.44
C GLU A 8 -13.24 3.21 8.87
N LEU A 9 -12.00 2.87 9.25
CA LEU A 9 -11.68 1.55 9.78
C LEU A 9 -12.52 1.22 11.02
N GLN A 10 -12.58 2.13 11.99
CA GLN A 10 -13.35 1.94 13.22
C GLN A 10 -14.85 1.76 12.92
N SER A 11 -15.40 2.57 12.01
CA SER A 11 -16.80 2.45 11.61
C SER A 11 -17.09 1.10 10.94
N ALA A 12 -16.26 0.68 9.98
CA ALA A 12 -16.46 -0.57 9.25
C ALA A 12 -16.35 -1.80 10.18
N LEU A 13 -15.43 -1.79 11.16
CA LEU A 13 -15.28 -2.84 12.15
C LEU A 13 -16.46 -2.94 13.12
N ASN A 14 -17.00 -1.81 13.56
CA ASN A 14 -18.21 -1.80 14.39
C ASN A 14 -19.39 -2.38 13.62
N THR A 15 -19.62 -1.94 12.37
CA THR A 15 -20.68 -2.50 11.53
C THR A 15 -20.51 -4.01 11.30
N ALA A 16 -19.30 -4.48 11.01
CA ALA A 16 -19.05 -5.91 10.84
C ALA A 16 -19.33 -6.70 12.13
N SER A 17 -18.95 -6.16 13.29
CA SER A 17 -19.23 -6.77 14.60
C SER A 17 -20.72 -6.84 14.90
N ASP A 18 -21.46 -5.77 14.63
CA ASP A 18 -22.92 -5.71 14.84
C ASP A 18 -23.66 -6.73 13.97
N ILE A 19 -23.28 -6.82 12.68
CA ILE A 19 -23.84 -7.83 11.77
C ILE A 19 -23.50 -9.23 12.28
N ALA A 20 -22.24 -9.51 12.57
CA ALA A 20 -21.79 -10.83 13.02
C ALA A 20 -22.48 -11.27 14.31
N PHE A 21 -22.72 -10.36 15.25
CA PHE A 21 -23.44 -10.65 16.49
C PHE A 21 -24.93 -10.94 16.27
N SER A 22 -25.50 -10.41 15.19
CA SER A 22 -26.91 -10.59 14.83
C SER A 22 -27.16 -11.83 13.96
N LEU A 23 -26.11 -12.52 13.49
CA LEU A 23 -26.25 -13.71 12.65
C LEU A 23 -26.76 -14.90 13.48
N ASP A 24 -27.83 -15.52 12.99
CA ASP A 24 -28.28 -16.82 13.47
C ASP A 24 -27.42 -17.97 12.90
N ALA A 25 -27.61 -19.19 13.40
CA ALA A 25 -26.83 -20.37 13.00
C ALA A 25 -26.94 -20.72 11.50
N ALA A 26 -27.99 -20.24 10.81
CA ALA A 26 -28.19 -20.39 9.37
C ALA A 26 -28.55 -19.02 8.76
N PRO A 27 -27.56 -18.13 8.54
CA PRO A 27 -27.82 -16.78 8.07
C PRO A 27 -28.33 -16.80 6.63
N ALA A 28 -29.22 -15.86 6.31
CA ALA A 28 -29.68 -15.67 4.96
C ALA A 28 -28.53 -15.17 4.06
N PRO A 29 -28.54 -15.47 2.76
CA PRO A 29 -27.45 -15.08 1.85
C PRO A 29 -27.13 -13.57 1.89
N HIS A 30 -28.16 -12.74 2.00
CA HIS A 30 -28.00 -11.28 2.04
C HIS A 30 -27.31 -10.78 3.32
N GLU A 31 -27.43 -11.49 4.44
CA GLU A 31 -26.77 -11.14 5.70
C GLU A 31 -25.28 -11.46 5.63
N ALA A 32 -24.95 -12.61 5.02
CA ALA A 32 -23.57 -12.99 4.74
C ALA A 32 -22.89 -12.00 3.78
N ASP A 33 -23.60 -11.56 2.72
CA ASP A 33 -23.08 -10.56 1.78
C ASP A 33 -22.80 -9.22 2.47
N GLN A 34 -23.71 -8.76 3.33
CA GLN A 34 -23.52 -7.53 4.10
C GLN A 34 -22.30 -7.59 5.03
N LEU A 35 -22.08 -8.74 5.68
CA LEU A 35 -20.89 -8.96 6.50
C LEU A 35 -19.62 -8.91 5.65
N VAL A 36 -19.60 -9.59 4.50
CA VAL A 36 -18.46 -9.59 3.58
C VAL A 36 -18.14 -8.17 3.11
N ASP A 37 -19.14 -7.37 2.78
CA ASP A 37 -18.94 -5.99 2.34
C ASP A 37 -18.43 -5.07 3.46
N ALA A 38 -18.88 -5.26 4.71
CA ALA A 38 -18.34 -4.54 5.86
C ALA A 38 -16.86 -4.90 6.10
N LEU A 39 -16.52 -6.19 6.02
CA LEU A 39 -15.15 -6.68 6.18
C LEU A 39 -14.22 -6.18 5.06
N ARG A 40 -14.69 -6.13 3.81
CA ARG A 40 -13.93 -5.58 2.69
C ARG A 40 -13.63 -4.09 2.89
N ARG A 41 -14.59 -3.32 3.37
CA ARG A 41 -14.40 -1.90 3.72
C ARG A 41 -13.35 -1.74 4.83
N ALA A 42 -13.44 -2.54 5.89
CA ALA A 42 -12.45 -2.53 6.97
C ALA A 42 -11.04 -2.87 6.46
N LEU A 43 -10.91 -3.90 5.62
CA LEU A 43 -9.63 -4.27 5.00
C LEU A 43 -9.04 -3.13 4.16
N SER A 44 -9.87 -2.47 3.34
CA SER A 44 -9.44 -1.34 2.52
C SER A 44 -8.93 -0.18 3.38
N ALA A 45 -9.67 0.19 4.42
CA ALA A 45 -9.27 1.26 5.34
C ALA A 45 -7.98 0.91 6.11
N ALA A 46 -7.84 -0.34 6.57
CA ALA A 46 -6.62 -0.82 7.21
C ALA A 46 -5.40 -0.76 6.27
N ASN A 47 -5.57 -1.15 5.00
CA ASN A 47 -4.52 -1.04 4.00
C ASN A 47 -4.13 0.42 3.74
N ALA A 48 -5.08 1.36 3.75
CA ALA A 48 -4.80 2.79 3.61
C ALA A 48 -3.95 3.34 4.77
N LEU A 49 -4.14 2.82 6.00
CA LEU A 49 -3.27 3.15 7.14
C LEU A 49 -1.82 2.71 6.88
N GLY A 50 -1.63 1.51 6.32
CA GLY A 50 -0.32 0.95 5.96
C GLY A 50 0.32 1.58 4.71
N ALA A 51 -0.47 2.06 3.75
CA ALA A 51 0.03 2.78 2.57
C ALA A 51 0.71 4.12 2.95
N SER A 52 0.53 4.59 4.19
CA SER A 52 1.23 5.76 4.71
C SER A 52 2.67 5.48 5.19
N THR A 53 3.12 4.22 5.26
CA THR A 53 4.50 3.85 5.63
C THR A 53 5.34 3.50 4.40
N ALA A 54 5.85 4.56 3.78
CA ALA A 54 6.93 4.58 2.80
C ALA A 54 6.76 3.65 1.57
N ALA A 55 5.99 4.10 0.57
CA ALA A 55 5.85 3.44 -0.74
C ALA A 55 7.20 3.01 -1.37
N THR A 56 8.28 3.76 -1.13
CA THR A 56 9.62 3.45 -1.63
C THR A 56 10.54 2.73 -0.63
N GLY A 57 10.15 2.65 0.66
CA GLY A 57 11.03 2.20 1.74
C GLY A 57 12.32 3.04 1.92
N CYS A 58 12.39 4.24 1.34
CA CYS A 58 13.55 5.13 1.46
C CYS A 58 13.38 6.11 2.62
N SER A 59 14.44 6.33 3.40
CA SER A 59 14.47 7.33 4.49
C SER A 59 14.37 8.77 3.98
N GLU A 60 14.98 9.08 2.83
CA GLU A 60 14.92 10.42 2.22
C GLU A 60 13.58 10.70 1.53
N HIS A 61 12.99 9.70 0.87
CA HIS A 61 11.79 9.88 0.05
C HIS A 61 10.75 8.80 0.35
N PRO A 62 10.21 8.75 1.57
CA PRO A 62 9.27 7.69 1.96
C PRO A 62 8.05 7.66 1.03
N ARG A 63 7.53 8.84 0.62
CA ARG A 63 6.40 8.96 -0.32
C ARG A 63 6.83 9.23 -1.77
N GLY A 64 8.06 8.94 -2.13
CA GLY A 64 8.54 9.09 -3.51
C GLY A 64 7.82 8.15 -4.48
N ALA A 65 7.97 8.39 -5.79
CA ALA A 65 7.53 7.43 -6.80
C ALA A 65 8.34 6.13 -6.70
N VAL A 66 7.69 5.00 -6.89
CA VAL A 66 8.34 3.69 -7.00
C VAL A 66 8.96 3.56 -8.39
N ASP A 67 10.20 3.07 -8.46
CA ASP A 67 10.91 2.84 -9.71
C ASP A 67 10.27 1.66 -10.48
N PRO A 68 9.80 1.86 -11.73
CA PRO A 68 9.17 0.81 -12.53
C PRO A 68 10.07 -0.41 -12.77
N LEU A 69 11.40 -0.22 -12.79
CA LEU A 69 12.36 -1.32 -12.98
C LEU A 69 12.55 -2.17 -11.72
N TYR A 70 11.97 -1.76 -10.59
CA TYR A 70 12.07 -2.53 -9.36
C TYR A 70 11.19 -3.78 -9.44
N GLY A 71 11.82 -4.94 -9.54
CA GLY A 71 11.13 -6.22 -9.70
C GLY A 71 10.83 -6.57 -11.16
N ASP A 72 11.29 -5.76 -12.12
CA ASP A 72 11.28 -6.14 -13.53
C ASP A 72 12.29 -7.29 -13.76
N LYS A 73 11.82 -8.37 -14.40
CA LYS A 73 12.63 -9.56 -14.68
C LYS A 73 13.46 -9.43 -15.95
N ASP A 74 13.01 -8.60 -16.89
CA ASP A 74 13.61 -8.43 -18.21
C ASP A 74 14.61 -7.26 -18.20
N ASP A 75 14.39 -6.25 -17.36
CA ASP A 75 15.34 -5.15 -17.09
C ASP A 75 15.46 -4.84 -15.58
N PRO A 76 16.11 -5.72 -14.80
CA PRO A 76 16.20 -5.55 -13.35
C PRO A 76 17.12 -4.39 -12.96
N LEU A 77 16.73 -3.69 -11.90
CA LEU A 77 17.62 -2.71 -11.27
C LEU A 77 18.96 -3.34 -10.84
N PRO A 78 20.08 -2.59 -10.93
CA PRO A 78 21.37 -3.08 -10.48
C PRO A 78 21.37 -3.43 -8.98
N PRO A 79 22.25 -4.35 -8.54
CA PRO A 79 22.37 -4.70 -7.13
C PRO A 79 22.60 -3.48 -6.23
N GLY A 80 21.90 -3.43 -5.09
CA GLY A 80 21.98 -2.32 -4.13
C GLY A 80 21.11 -1.10 -4.47
N TRP A 81 20.31 -1.16 -5.53
CA TRP A 81 19.28 -0.15 -5.86
C TRP A 81 17.96 -0.51 -5.18
N GLY A 82 17.27 0.53 -4.68
CA GLY A 82 16.02 0.37 -3.95
C GLY A 82 14.81 0.68 -4.81
N ARG A 83 13.64 0.72 -4.17
CA ARG A 83 12.36 1.05 -4.83
C ARG A 83 12.21 2.54 -5.18
N CYS A 84 13.05 3.41 -4.64
CA CYS A 84 12.86 4.86 -4.78
C CYS A 84 13.33 5.38 -6.15
N LEU A 85 12.40 5.79 -7.01
CA LEU A 85 12.71 6.38 -8.32
C LEU A 85 13.62 7.61 -8.20
N LEU A 86 13.38 8.49 -7.23
CA LEU A 86 14.15 9.74 -7.06
C LEU A 86 15.62 9.47 -6.69
N CYS A 87 15.86 8.52 -5.78
CA CYS A 87 17.22 8.13 -5.41
C CYS A 87 17.92 7.42 -6.56
N ASN A 88 17.19 6.56 -7.28
CA ASN A 88 17.71 5.85 -8.44
C ASN A 88 18.04 6.81 -9.58
N ASP A 89 17.20 7.80 -9.88
CA ASP A 89 17.46 8.84 -10.87
C ASP A 89 18.69 9.68 -10.53
N ARG A 90 18.86 10.05 -9.25
CA ARG A 90 20.09 10.71 -8.78
C ARG A 90 21.32 9.86 -9.09
N ARG A 91 21.27 8.54 -8.85
CA ARG A 91 22.35 7.59 -9.17
C ARG A 91 22.58 7.43 -10.67
N ARG A 92 21.52 7.40 -11.48
CA ARG A 92 21.58 7.34 -12.97
C ARG A 92 22.34 8.55 -13.51
N ARG A 93 21.96 9.76 -13.08
CA ARG A 93 22.60 11.02 -13.50
C ARG A 93 24.08 11.06 -13.13
N ALA A 94 24.42 10.70 -11.88
CA ALA A 94 25.81 10.63 -11.43
C ALA A 94 26.64 9.63 -12.25
N SER A 95 26.05 8.50 -12.64
CA SER A 95 26.73 7.49 -13.46
C SER A 95 26.89 7.93 -14.92
N ALA A 96 25.92 8.63 -15.48
CA ALA A 96 26.00 9.19 -16.83
C ALA A 96 27.09 10.26 -16.95
N GLN A 97 27.21 11.16 -15.96
CA GLN A 97 28.28 12.17 -15.92
C GLN A 97 29.68 11.54 -15.90
N ARG A 98 29.87 10.44 -15.16
CA ARG A 98 31.16 9.73 -15.14
C ARG A 98 31.54 9.08 -16.47
N ARG A 99 30.56 8.74 -17.31
CA ARG A 99 30.81 8.14 -18.64
C ARG A 99 31.06 9.18 -19.73
N GLY A 100 30.47 10.37 -19.61
CA GLY A 100 30.67 11.46 -20.58
C GLY A 100 31.97 12.25 -20.42
N TRP A 101 32.73 12.01 -19.35
CA TRP A 101 34.05 12.63 -19.12
C TRP A 101 35.23 11.76 -19.59
N ARG A 102 34.95 10.60 -20.21
CA ARG A 102 35.97 9.75 -20.85
C ARG A 102 35.99 9.95 -22.34
#